data_AF-A0A932K9I4-F1
#
_entry.id   AF-A0A932K9I4-F1
#
_cell.length_a   1.000
_cell.length_b   1.000
_cell.length_c   1.000
_cell.angle_alpha   90.00
_cell.angle_beta   90.00
_cell.angle_gamma   90.00
#
_symmetry.space_group_name_H-M   'P 1'
#
loop_
_entity.id
_entity.type
_entity.pdbx_description
1 polymer ?
#
loop_
_entity_poly.entity_id
_entity_poly.type
_entity_poly.pdbx_seq_one_letter_code
_entity_poly.pdbx_strand_id
1 'polypeptide(L)' 'MRVKLYRGNCLAVGRRSPYSRYAKAWATYEGKDAFDQKAAAGFIALWGLPYIKK' A
#
# COMPACT_ATOMS: atom_id res chain seq x y z
N MET A 1 2.03 -10.39 15.31
CA MET A 1 1.96 -11.09 14.00
C MET A 1 1.17 -12.38 14.20
N ARG A 2 0.44 -12.85 13.20
CA ARG A 2 -0.37 -14.07 13.25
C ARG A 2 0.04 -14.97 12.09
N VAL A 3 0.24 -16.26 12.37
CA VAL A 3 0.75 -17.25 11.41
C VAL A 3 -0.15 -18.47 11.45
N LYS A 4 -0.42 -19.08 10.29
CA LYS A 4 -1.07 -20.39 10.16
C LYS A 4 -0.02 -21.42 9.79
N LEU A 5 0.04 -22.50 10.57
CA LEU A 5 0.94 -23.62 10.31
C LEU A 5 0.16 -24.72 9.59
N TYR A 6 0.69 -25.20 8.47
CA TYR A 6 0.09 -26.31 7.72
C TYR A 6 1.13 -27.12 6.97
N ARG A 7 1.17 -28.43 7.20
CA ARG A 7 2.07 -29.40 6.52
C ARG A 7 3.53 -28.93 6.41
N GLY A 8 4.10 -28.49 7.54
CA GLY A 8 5.48 -27.99 7.59
C GLY A 8 5.68 -26.58 7.06
N ASN A 9 4.63 -25.88 6.61
CA ASN A 9 4.71 -24.50 6.13
C ASN A 9 4.16 -23.49 7.15
N CYS A 10 4.76 -22.31 7.18
CA CYS A 10 4.40 -21.18 8.05
C CYS A 10 3.90 -20.01 7.21
N LEU A 11 2.58 -19.76 7.21
CA LEU A 11 1.97 -18.70 6.41
C LEU A 11 1.57 -17.52 7.29
N ALA A 12 2.11 -16.33 7.02
CA ALA A 12 1.71 -15.11 7.74
C ALA A 12 0.29 -14.70 7.34
N VAL A 13 -0.65 -14.78 8.28
CA VAL A 13 -2.08 -14.48 8.06
C VAL A 13 -2.51 -13.13 8.67
N GLY A 14 -1.63 -12.44 9.38
CA GLY A 14 -1.95 -11.11 9.88
C GLY A 14 -0.80 -10.39 10.57
N ARG A 15 -0.83 -9.06 10.52
CA ARG A 15 0.11 -8.17 11.21
C ARG A 15 -0.64 -7.08 11.97
N ARG A 16 -0.21 -6.81 13.20
CA ARG A 16 -0.64 -5.67 14.02
C ARG A 16 0.57 -5.22 14.82
N SER A 17 0.77 -3.90 14.90
CA SER A 17 1.83 -3.27 15.68
C SER A 17 1.29 -1.96 16.25
N PRO A 18 1.62 -1.61 17.51
CA PRO A 18 1.33 -0.28 18.05
C PRO A 18 2.07 0.83 17.29
N TYR A 19 3.19 0.52 16.63
CA TYR A 19 3.97 1.43 15.79
C TYR A 19 3.77 1.15 14.29
N SER A 20 2.55 0.78 13.88
CA SER A 20 2.26 0.50 12.49
C SER A 20 2.38 1.76 11.63
N ARG A 21 3.24 1.75 10.61
CA ARG A 21 3.27 2.78 9.55
C ARG A 21 2.19 2.58 8.50
N TYR A 22 1.49 1.45 8.52
CA TYR A 22 0.30 1.23 7.71
C TYR A 22 -0.86 2.04 8.31
N ALA A 23 -1.36 3.01 7.55
CA ALA A 23 -2.50 3.84 7.89
C ALA A 23 -3.70 3.44 7.01
N LYS A 24 -4.72 2.82 7.61
CA LYS A 24 -5.90 2.33 6.88
C LYS A 24 -6.64 3.46 6.14
N ALA A 25 -6.75 4.64 6.75
CA ALA A 25 -7.43 5.79 6.17
C ALA A 25 -6.84 6.30 4.84
N TRP A 26 -5.58 5.97 4.54
CA TRP A 26 -4.89 6.38 3.30
C TRP A 26 -4.84 5.25 2.26
N ALA A 27 -5.16 4.02 2.68
CA ALA A 27 -5.06 2.82 1.85
C ALA A 27 -6.44 2.25 1.51
N THR A 28 -7.52 2.92 1.92
CA THR A 28 -8.88 2.44 1.80
C THR A 28 -9.59 3.17 0.67
N TYR A 29 -10.33 2.43 -0.16
CA TYR A 29 -11.17 2.96 -1.23
C TYR A 29 -12.62 3.26 -0.78
N GLU A 30 -12.92 3.14 0.51
CA GLU A 30 -14.22 3.53 1.08
C GLU A 30 -14.36 5.06 1.14
N GLY A 31 -15.58 5.58 1.24
CA GLY A 31 -15.89 7.02 1.06
C GLY A 31 -15.27 8.03 2.04
N LYS A 32 -14.42 7.60 2.97
CA LYS A 32 -13.59 8.47 3.84
C LYS A 32 -12.10 8.25 3.55
N ASP A 33 -11.74 8.18 2.27
CA ASP A 33 -10.36 8.14 1.82
C ASP A 33 -9.71 9.53 2.05
N ALA A 34 -8.54 9.53 2.69
CA ALA A 34 -7.74 10.73 2.91
C ALA A 34 -6.66 10.93 1.83
N PHE A 35 -6.58 10.03 0.84
CA PHE A 35 -5.62 10.11 -0.25
C PHE A 35 -6.10 11.07 -1.36
N ASP A 36 -5.30 12.09 -1.67
CA ASP A 36 -5.57 12.99 -2.80
C ASP A 36 -5.14 12.36 -4.13
N GLN A 37 -6.10 11.73 -4.80
CA GLN A 37 -5.90 11.08 -6.08
C GLN A 37 -5.50 12.06 -7.20
N LYS A 38 -5.81 13.36 -7.07
CA LYS A 38 -5.49 14.35 -8.12
C LYS A 38 -3.98 14.58 -8.26
N ALA A 39 -3.24 14.49 -7.15
CA ALA A 39 -1.79 14.63 -7.16
C ALA A 39 -1.07 13.49 -7.90
N ALA A 40 -1.73 12.33 -8.06
CA ALA A 40 -1.13 11.16 -8.70
C ALA A 40 -0.78 11.41 -10.17
N ALA A 41 -1.60 12.16 -10.91
CA ALA A 41 -1.35 12.42 -12.33
C ALA A 41 -0.04 13.19 -12.57
N GLY A 42 0.22 14.22 -11.76
CA GLY A 42 1.47 14.99 -11.82
C GLY A 42 2.69 14.16 -11.42
N PHE A 43 2.55 13.32 -10.38
CA PHE A 43 3.60 12.40 -9.97
C PHE A 43 3.94 11.38 -11.08
N ILE A 44 2.94 10.75 -11.69
CA ILE A 44 3.13 9.76 -12.76
C ILE A 44 3.84 10.40 -13.96
N ALA A 45 3.43 11.61 -14.36
CA ALA A 45 4.05 12.32 -15.47
C ALA A 45 5.52 12.67 -15.19
N LEU A 46 5.83 13.18 -14.00
CA LEU A 46 7.18 13.55 -13.61
C LEU A 46 8.09 12.32 -13.45
N TRP A 47 7.58 11.26 -12.81
CA TRP A 47 8.33 10.03 -12.59
C TRP A 47 8.54 9.23 -13.88
N GLY A 48 7.60 9.31 -14.82
CA GLY A 48 7.67 8.68 -16.14
C GLY A 48 8.58 9.40 -17.14
N LEU A 49 8.88 10.69 -16.90
CA LEU A 49 9.69 11.54 -17.77
C LEU A 49 11.01 10.90 -18.28
N PRO A 50 11.84 10.23 -17.45
CA PRO A 50 13.09 9.62 -17.92
C PRO A 50 12.90 8.36 -18.79
N TYR A 51 11.70 7.77 -18.82
CA TYR A 51 11.41 6.52 -19.55
C TYR A 51 10.74 6.75 -20.90
N ILE A 52 10.28 7.97 -21.18
CA ILE A 52 9.69 8.32 -22.46
C ILE A 52 10.85 8.49 -23.46
N LYS A 53 11.05 7.47 -24.30
CA LYS A 53 11.99 7.54 -25.42
C LYS A 53 11.45 8.53 -26.47
N LYS A 54 12.36 9.38 -26.97
CA LYS A 54 12.15 10.19 -28.18
C LYS A 54 11.86 9.32 -29.40
#